data_AF-A0AAW3JTC3-F1
#
_entry.id   AF-A0AAW3JTC3-F1
#
_cell.length_a   1.000
_cell.length_b   1.000
_cell.length_c   1.000
_cell.angle_alpha   90.00
_cell.angle_beta   90.00
_cell.angle_gamma   90.00
#
_symmetry.space_group_name_H-M   'P 1'
#
loop_
_entity.id
_entity.type
_entity.pdbx_description
1 polymer ?
#
loop_
_entity_poly.entity_id
_entity_poly.type
_entity_poly.pdbx_seq_one_letter_code
_entity_poly.pdbx_strand_id
1 'polypeptide(L)'
;MLLYHSSTAYHVLCAVVHKLCYHREDDAVLMITEYLLAGTGQEAVIGRLKKSGWFEDIIIIPERQLKKDIGKRLNESSTRDEIEEVLDKTCEVVKDWSRYRLEDFNDIYVSADIWSVPVYLIRNRLKYHYIEDASGMLGEERRYLKLLREINAHNYVVCEYLQAAGRNKMVIDKLCDIDNQPEGFFDNKAIDFSIYKTMKKLDAKTRKEIIRLYDGEIIKENIDKKRLLFLTQYHNNLEIQSILMQRKMTTLLIDYFAKDYEVIVKSHPKDRYLPYENIINGSMVIKNSVPSELIPFVVEGKIDLVITPNSTSVGGMKNTCDRVMSFGEEIETEYEKLHLYYAAAYITDSMISDNDEKIIVSDNQKNVSKPDRAENYSINTEYANEIFAKNFLELFGLDKYIQNEENKTDDFSKGKVKRNETEEKITQQNMNLKSRLNKKIFWDSGWNSRILKSEREKFGENDCIFFLEEENLSTFLMYPWVTKEKLAEIEITVVNSEYSQHKRSIWFYGNDERLLKKVRNMAAEKKLENSDITIMIKAKEAVEKRMLEGKLKALEFVIRRDESEITSQVLSQASSVIEQYKANKHFVERIMEPEEVLPHI
;
A
#
# COMPACT_ATOMS: atom_id res chain seq x y z
N MET A 1 17.47 31.89 27.73
CA MET A 1 16.89 31.95 26.38
C MET A 1 17.29 30.68 25.63
N LEU A 2 16.36 30.08 24.89
CA LEU A 2 16.50 28.82 24.16
C LEU A 2 16.65 29.08 22.66
N LEU A 3 17.34 28.21 21.95
CA LEU A 3 17.40 28.22 20.49
C LEU A 3 16.82 26.92 19.92
N TYR A 4 15.96 27.05 18.93
CA TYR A 4 15.49 25.93 18.12
C TYR A 4 15.98 26.11 16.68
N HIS A 5 16.49 25.05 16.07
CA HIS A 5 16.80 24.99 14.65
C HIS A 5 15.89 23.98 13.94
N SER A 6 15.26 24.39 12.84
CA SER A 6 14.29 23.59 12.10
C SER A 6 14.46 23.71 10.58
N SER A 7 14.30 22.58 9.90
CA SER A 7 14.53 22.48 8.44
C SER A 7 13.34 21.93 7.66
N THR A 8 12.36 21.36 8.35
CA THR A 8 11.16 20.75 7.76
C THR A 8 9.92 21.20 8.55
N ALA A 9 8.73 20.98 7.99
CA ALA A 9 7.48 21.31 8.68
C ALA A 9 7.30 20.48 9.96
N TYR A 10 7.80 19.24 9.94
CA TYR A 10 7.90 18.35 11.10
C TYR A 10 8.83 18.93 12.18
N HIS A 11 10.00 19.45 11.81
CA HIS A 11 10.93 20.08 12.77
C HIS A 11 10.30 21.29 13.47
N VAL A 12 9.59 22.14 12.72
CA VAL A 12 8.85 23.27 13.31
C VAL A 12 7.77 22.76 14.26
N LEU A 13 7.07 21.67 13.91
CA LEU A 13 6.07 21.07 14.79
C LEU A 13 6.73 20.56 16.09
N CYS A 14 7.86 19.87 16.00
CA CYS A 14 8.64 19.43 17.16
C CYS A 14 9.03 20.61 18.05
N ALA A 15 9.61 21.67 17.46
CA ALA A 15 10.02 22.87 18.20
C ALA A 15 8.84 23.54 18.92
N VAL A 16 7.71 23.75 18.22
CA VAL A 16 6.49 24.34 18.78
C VAL A 16 5.95 23.49 19.93
N VAL A 17 5.78 22.19 19.72
CA VAL A 17 5.19 21.27 20.69
C VAL A 17 6.09 21.13 21.92
N HIS A 18 7.41 21.00 21.70
CA HIS A 18 8.40 20.94 22.77
C HIS A 18 8.40 22.22 23.61
N LYS A 19 8.50 23.39 22.95
CA LYS A 19 8.47 24.70 23.61
C LYS A 19 7.21 24.87 24.46
N LEU A 20 6.04 24.62 23.89
CA LEU A 20 4.76 24.85 24.58
C LEU A 20 4.51 23.85 25.72
N CYS A 21 5.10 22.66 25.66
CA CYS A 21 4.92 21.64 26.68
C CYS A 21 5.93 21.73 27.83
N TYR A 22 7.20 22.02 27.54
CA TYR A 22 8.28 21.90 28.52
C TYR A 22 8.90 23.25 28.90
N HIS A 23 8.78 24.25 28.03
CA HIS A 23 9.48 25.53 28.16
C HIS A 23 8.54 26.72 27.95
N ARG A 24 7.25 26.59 28.30
CA ARG A 24 6.20 27.52 27.87
C ARG A 24 6.53 29.00 28.17
N GLU A 25 7.12 29.25 29.34
CA GLU A 25 7.47 30.59 29.85
C GLU A 25 8.89 31.05 29.51
N ASP A 26 9.75 30.18 28.97
CA ASP A 26 11.13 30.55 28.65
C ASP A 26 11.20 31.36 27.34
N ASP A 27 12.07 32.37 27.26
CA ASP A 27 12.33 33.05 25.99
C ASP A 27 12.98 32.08 25.00
N ALA A 28 12.50 32.04 23.75
CA ALA A 28 13.04 31.17 22.72
C ALA A 28 13.11 31.85 21.36
N VAL A 29 14.17 31.56 20.62
CA VAL A 29 14.37 31.94 19.22
C VAL A 29 14.23 30.69 18.36
N LEU A 30 13.56 30.82 17.21
CA LEU A 30 13.43 29.75 16.22
C LEU A 30 14.13 30.15 14.92
N MET A 31 15.14 29.37 14.54
CA MET A 31 15.82 29.46 13.25
C MET A 31 15.24 28.44 12.28
N ILE A 32 14.82 28.91 11.11
CA ILE A 32 14.15 28.10 10.09
C ILE A 32 14.91 28.19 8.78
N THR A 33 15.25 27.06 8.17
CA THR A 33 15.86 27.07 6.83
C THR A 33 14.88 27.62 5.78
N GLU A 34 15.36 28.50 4.90
CA GLU A 34 14.49 29.13 3.90
C GLU A 34 13.86 28.15 2.90
N TYR A 35 14.36 26.91 2.78
CA TYR A 35 13.73 25.90 1.93
C TYR A 35 12.35 25.50 2.44
N LEU A 36 12.07 25.70 3.73
CA LEU A 36 10.73 25.59 4.28
C LEU A 36 9.77 26.65 3.70
N LEU A 37 10.25 27.65 2.96
CA LEU A 37 9.44 28.67 2.31
C LEU A 37 9.13 28.36 0.84
N ALA A 38 9.69 27.28 0.28
CA ALA A 38 9.55 26.93 -1.12
C ALA A 38 8.22 26.21 -1.42
N GLY A 39 7.09 26.91 -1.23
CA GLY A 39 5.76 26.37 -1.51
C GLY A 39 4.62 27.34 -1.25
N THR A 40 3.55 27.23 -2.04
CA THR A 40 2.30 27.97 -1.84
C THR A 40 1.66 27.54 -0.51
N GLY A 41 1.73 28.39 0.51
CA GLY A 41 1.14 28.14 1.84
C GLY A 41 2.12 28.22 3.02
N GLN A 42 3.42 28.15 2.78
CA GLN A 42 4.44 28.14 3.86
C GLN A 42 4.75 29.54 4.43
N GLU A 43 4.67 30.60 3.61
CA GLU A 43 4.71 31.99 4.11
C GLU A 43 3.56 32.27 5.08
N ALA A 44 2.38 31.66 4.85
CA ALA A 44 1.24 31.80 5.75
C ALA A 44 1.48 31.09 7.10
N VAL A 45 2.17 29.95 7.11
CA VAL A 45 2.58 29.26 8.35
C VAL A 45 3.51 30.15 9.16
N ILE A 46 4.54 30.75 8.55
CA ILE A 46 5.46 31.67 9.25
C ILE A 46 4.73 32.92 9.73
N GLY A 47 3.83 33.47 8.92
CA GLY A 47 3.00 34.60 9.33
C GLY A 47 2.14 34.28 10.54
N ARG A 48 1.53 33.09 10.60
CA ARG A 48 0.78 32.62 11.76
C ARG A 48 1.69 32.36 12.97
N LEU A 49 2.88 31.81 12.76
CA LEU A 49 3.86 31.55 13.81
C LEU A 49 4.38 32.85 14.45
N LYS A 50 4.69 33.87 13.65
CA LYS A 50 5.06 35.20 14.16
C LYS A 50 3.91 35.83 14.96
N LYS A 51 2.67 35.67 14.49
CA LYS A 51 1.47 36.19 15.17
C LYS A 51 1.12 35.46 16.46
N SER A 52 1.57 34.22 16.65
CA SER A 52 1.25 33.46 17.87
C SER A 52 2.03 33.95 19.09
N GLY A 53 3.18 34.61 18.89
CA GLY A 53 4.03 35.09 19.98
C GLY A 53 4.70 33.96 20.78
N TRP A 54 4.75 32.73 20.27
CA TRP A 54 5.36 31.59 20.97
C TRP A 54 6.89 31.64 21.00
N PHE A 55 7.48 32.41 20.09
CA PHE A 55 8.91 32.65 20.00
C PHE A 55 9.15 34.17 20.01
N GLU A 56 10.18 34.58 20.74
CA GLU A 56 10.62 35.98 20.84
C GLU A 56 11.12 36.49 19.48
N ASP A 57 11.79 35.61 18.72
CA ASP A 57 12.21 35.91 17.36
C ASP A 57 12.17 34.67 16.47
N ILE A 58 11.91 34.90 15.19
CA ILE A 58 11.89 33.86 14.15
C ILE A 58 12.79 34.32 13.01
N ILE A 59 13.94 33.65 12.89
CA ILE A 59 15.01 33.99 11.95
C ILE A 59 14.96 33.00 10.78
N ILE A 60 14.91 33.54 9.56
CA ILE A 60 14.98 32.73 8.34
C ILE A 60 16.44 32.63 7.89
N ILE A 61 16.91 31.40 7.75
CA ILE A 61 18.31 31.09 7.41
C ILE A 61 18.48 31.04 5.87
N PRO A 62 19.33 31.90 5.28
CA PRO A 62 19.43 32.08 3.83
C PRO A 62 20.34 31.04 3.15
N GLU A 63 19.95 29.77 3.22
CA GLU A 63 20.74 28.62 2.72
C GLU A 63 21.11 28.66 1.22
N ARG A 64 20.30 29.27 0.34
CA ARG A 64 20.62 29.46 -1.08
C ARG A 64 21.71 30.49 -1.26
N GLN A 65 21.75 31.52 -0.42
CA GLN A 65 22.83 32.50 -0.45
C GLN A 65 24.13 31.84 0.02
N LEU A 66 24.08 31.07 1.10
CA LEU A 66 25.23 30.26 1.54
C LEU A 66 25.78 29.39 0.42
N LYS A 67 24.92 28.66 -0.30
CA LYS A 67 25.34 27.82 -1.43
C LYS A 67 26.10 28.59 -2.52
N LYS A 68 25.82 29.87 -2.70
CA LYS A 68 26.58 30.75 -3.61
C LYS A 68 27.90 31.18 -2.97
N ASP A 69 27.87 31.55 -1.70
CA ASP A 69 29.03 32.09 -0.98
C ASP A 69 30.13 31.05 -0.75
N ILE A 70 29.77 29.78 -0.46
CA ILE A 70 30.76 28.70 -0.31
C ILE A 70 31.40 28.32 -1.65
N GLY A 71 30.72 28.57 -2.77
CA GLY A 71 31.22 28.38 -4.15
C GLY A 71 31.55 26.94 -4.58
N LYS A 72 31.59 25.98 -3.64
CA LYS A 72 32.00 24.60 -3.87
C LYS A 72 30.99 23.63 -3.27
N ARG A 73 30.53 22.67 -4.09
CA ARG A 73 29.72 21.53 -3.63
C ARG A 73 30.61 20.35 -3.33
N LEU A 74 30.35 19.71 -2.20
CA LEU A 74 31.05 18.49 -1.78
C LEU A 74 30.38 17.27 -2.40
N ASN A 75 31.19 16.25 -2.64
CA ASN A 75 30.80 14.91 -3.08
C ASN A 75 31.76 13.89 -2.45
N GLU A 76 31.52 12.61 -2.69
CA GLU A 76 32.27 11.54 -2.02
C GLU A 76 33.76 11.46 -2.43
N SER A 77 34.13 12.10 -3.54
CA SER A 77 35.53 12.25 -3.95
C SER A 77 36.23 13.49 -3.37
N SER A 78 35.51 14.32 -2.60
CA SER A 78 36.08 15.52 -2.00
C SER A 78 37.15 15.16 -0.98
N THR A 79 38.29 15.84 -1.05
CA THR A 79 39.38 15.60 -0.10
C THR A 79 39.08 16.23 1.25
N ARG A 80 39.84 15.82 2.27
CA ARG A 80 39.72 16.39 3.62
C ARG A 80 39.88 17.91 3.63
N ASP A 81 40.87 18.43 2.92
CA ASP A 81 41.14 19.88 2.89
C ASP A 81 40.00 20.66 2.23
N GLU A 82 39.37 20.08 1.20
CA GLU A 82 38.21 20.68 0.54
C GLU A 82 36.98 20.71 1.45
N ILE A 83 36.78 19.65 2.23
CA ILE A 83 35.71 19.59 3.22
C ILE A 83 35.95 20.65 4.30
N GLU A 84 37.15 20.72 4.87
CA GLU A 84 37.52 21.72 5.89
C GLU A 84 37.34 23.16 5.38
N GLU A 85 37.80 23.46 4.16
CA GLU A 85 37.62 24.78 3.54
C GLU A 85 36.14 25.20 3.45
N VAL A 86 35.27 24.26 3.03
CA VAL A 86 33.83 24.51 2.92
C VAL A 86 33.19 24.70 4.30
N LEU A 87 33.60 23.94 5.30
CA LEU A 87 33.10 24.06 6.67
C LEU A 87 33.53 25.38 7.31
N ASP A 88 34.76 25.82 7.11
CA ASP A 88 35.28 27.09 7.62
C ASP A 88 34.56 28.28 6.97
N LYS A 89 34.38 28.25 5.64
CA LYS A 89 33.55 29.24 4.93
C LYS A 89 32.11 29.26 5.43
N THR A 90 31.53 28.09 5.70
CA THR A 90 30.17 28.00 6.27
C THR A 90 30.12 28.71 7.62
N CYS A 91 31.12 28.51 8.49
CA CYS A 91 31.16 29.15 9.79
C CYS A 91 31.30 30.67 9.70
N GLU A 92 32.15 31.15 8.78
CA GLU A 92 32.36 32.58 8.53
C GLU A 92 31.10 33.29 8.03
N VAL A 93 30.23 32.60 7.29
CA VAL A 93 28.96 33.17 6.81
C VAL A 93 27.88 33.11 7.90
N VAL A 94 27.77 31.98 8.61
CA VAL A 94 26.71 31.75 9.60
C VAL A 94 26.78 32.71 10.79
N LYS A 95 27.98 33.12 11.22
CA LYS A 95 28.18 33.97 12.40
C LYS A 95 27.42 35.31 12.33
N ASP A 96 27.14 35.80 11.12
CA ASP A 96 26.51 37.09 10.88
C ASP A 96 25.00 37.00 10.56
N TRP A 97 24.40 35.81 10.58
CA TRP A 97 22.99 35.61 10.24
C TRP A 97 22.00 35.89 11.37
N SER A 98 22.52 36.11 12.58
CA SER A 98 21.71 36.31 13.77
C SER A 98 22.23 37.52 14.53
N ARG A 99 21.30 38.31 15.07
CA ARG A 99 21.63 39.36 16.06
C ARG A 99 22.04 38.78 17.42
N TYR A 100 21.73 37.51 17.65
CA TYR A 100 22.12 36.77 18.84
C TYR A 100 23.39 35.99 18.57
N ARG A 101 24.30 35.99 19.54
CA ARG A 101 25.44 35.08 19.58
C ARG A 101 24.95 33.69 19.96
N LEU A 102 25.33 32.68 19.18
CA LEU A 102 24.84 31.31 19.37
C LEU A 102 25.35 30.69 20.69
N GLU A 103 26.47 31.20 21.19
CA GLU A 103 27.10 30.78 22.45
C GLU A 103 26.37 31.28 23.70
N ASP A 104 25.50 32.29 23.56
CA ASP A 104 24.80 32.93 24.67
C ASP A 104 23.46 32.24 25.00
N PHE A 105 23.05 31.24 24.21
CA PHE A 105 21.84 30.44 24.48
C PHE A 105 22.11 29.41 25.57
N ASN A 106 21.13 29.23 26.47
CA ASN A 106 21.25 28.27 27.57
C ASN A 106 21.20 26.83 27.05
N ASP A 107 20.24 26.56 26.17
CA ASP A 107 20.04 25.27 25.52
C ASP A 107 19.72 25.47 24.05
N ILE A 108 20.23 24.57 23.22
CA ILE A 108 20.10 24.60 21.76
C ILE A 108 19.52 23.28 21.31
N TYR A 109 18.36 23.33 20.65
CA TYR A 109 17.66 22.17 20.10
C TYR A 109 17.80 22.17 18.58
N VAL A 110 18.34 21.09 18.04
CA VAL A 110 18.66 20.97 16.62
C VAL A 110 17.93 19.79 16.02
N SER A 111 17.01 20.09 15.10
CA SER A 111 16.52 19.06 14.17
C SER A 111 17.45 18.99 12.96
N ALA A 112 17.84 17.76 12.59
CA ALA A 112 18.77 17.46 11.49
C ALA A 112 20.06 18.30 11.52
N ASP A 113 21.09 17.81 12.20
CA ASP A 113 22.37 18.48 12.46
C ASP A 113 23.35 18.50 11.25
N ILE A 114 22.79 18.55 10.03
CA ILE A 114 23.50 18.53 8.74
C ILE A 114 23.43 19.86 7.98
N TRP A 115 22.72 20.84 8.52
CA TRP A 115 22.55 22.18 7.92
C TRP A 115 23.58 23.17 8.45
N SER A 116 23.64 24.34 7.83
CA SER A 116 24.65 25.37 8.09
C SER A 116 24.79 25.82 9.55
N VAL A 117 23.67 26.08 10.24
CA VAL A 117 23.68 26.46 11.66
C VAL A 117 24.20 25.30 12.53
N PRO A 118 23.68 24.06 12.43
CA PRO A 118 24.29 22.92 13.12
C PRO A 118 25.76 22.68 12.81
N VAL A 119 26.20 22.87 11.56
CA VAL A 119 27.61 22.80 11.18
C VAL A 119 28.44 23.81 11.98
N TYR A 120 27.97 25.06 12.09
CA TYR A 120 28.61 26.07 12.92
C TYR A 120 28.69 25.63 14.39
N LEU A 121 27.60 25.10 14.96
CA LEU A 121 27.57 24.63 16.36
C LEU A 121 28.62 23.53 16.59
N ILE A 122 28.66 22.52 15.71
CA ILE A 122 29.61 21.41 15.80
C ILE A 122 31.06 21.91 15.70
N ARG A 123 31.35 22.80 14.75
CA ARG A 123 32.70 23.35 14.53
C ARG A 123 33.18 24.19 15.71
N ASN A 124 32.29 24.98 16.30
CA ASN A 124 32.59 25.79 17.49
C ASN A 124 32.42 25.03 18.81
N ARG A 125 32.17 23.71 18.75
CA ARG A 125 32.04 22.82 19.91
C ARG A 125 30.94 23.23 20.89
N LEU A 126 29.87 23.80 20.36
CA LEU A 126 28.68 24.12 21.13
C LEU A 126 27.83 22.86 21.28
N LYS A 127 27.42 22.56 22.51
CA LYS A 127 26.59 21.41 22.80
C LYS A 127 25.14 21.68 22.43
N TYR A 128 24.42 20.65 22.02
CA TYR A 128 23.02 20.76 21.62
C TYR A 128 22.24 19.47 21.89
N HIS A 129 20.93 19.62 22.00
CA HIS A 129 19.94 18.54 22.03
C HIS A 129 19.54 18.20 20.59
N TYR A 130 19.64 16.94 20.21
CA TYR A 130 19.25 16.50 18.88
C TYR A 130 17.77 16.16 18.86
N ILE A 131 17.04 16.58 17.82
CA ILE A 131 15.67 16.15 17.53
C ILE A 131 15.72 15.30 16.26
N GLU A 132 15.14 14.11 16.30
CA GLU A 132 15.12 13.21 15.14
C GLU A 132 14.47 13.84 13.90
N ASP A 133 14.91 13.41 12.71
CA ASP A 133 14.50 14.00 11.43
C ASP A 133 13.06 13.62 11.03
N ALA A 134 12.61 12.44 11.46
CA ALA A 134 11.25 11.94 11.35
C ALA A 134 10.99 10.90 12.43
N SER A 135 9.72 10.65 12.77
CA SER A 135 9.33 9.62 13.75
C SER A 135 9.93 8.26 13.40
N GLY A 136 10.75 7.71 14.31
CA GLY A 136 11.40 6.41 14.12
C GLY A 136 12.72 6.44 13.33
N MET A 137 13.14 7.62 12.83
CA MET A 137 14.29 7.72 11.92
C MET A 137 15.63 7.60 12.64
N LEU A 138 15.67 7.83 13.96
CA LEU A 138 16.91 7.76 14.74
C LEU A 138 17.53 6.35 14.73
N GLY A 139 16.71 5.30 14.85
CA GLY A 139 17.15 3.90 14.76
C GLY A 139 17.37 3.39 13.34
N GLU A 140 17.01 4.18 12.33
CA GLU A 140 17.07 3.84 10.90
C GLU A 140 18.27 4.50 10.20
N GLU A 141 19.41 4.62 10.89
CA GLU A 141 20.59 5.36 10.40
C GLU A 141 21.00 4.98 8.97
N ARG A 142 21.07 3.68 8.67
CA ARG A 142 21.45 3.20 7.33
C ARG A 142 20.50 3.70 6.24
N ARG A 143 19.20 3.68 6.53
CA ARG A 143 18.16 4.16 5.63
C ARG A 143 18.27 5.68 5.47
N TYR A 144 18.44 6.41 6.57
CA TYR A 144 18.62 7.86 6.55
C TYR A 144 19.83 8.28 5.70
N LEU A 145 21.00 7.66 5.92
CA LEU A 145 22.22 7.97 5.16
C LEU A 145 22.09 7.63 3.67
N LYS A 146 21.43 6.52 3.33
CA LYS A 146 21.12 6.16 1.94
C LYS A 146 20.28 7.24 1.26
N LEU A 147 19.17 7.63 1.88
CA LEU A 147 18.28 8.70 1.36
C LEU A 147 19.03 10.03 1.23
N LEU A 148 19.82 10.39 2.23
CA LEU A 148 20.60 11.64 2.22
C LEU A 148 21.62 11.64 1.08
N ARG A 149 22.31 10.53 0.83
CA ARG A 149 23.27 10.37 -0.27
C ARG A 149 22.61 10.55 -1.64
N GLU A 150 21.43 9.96 -1.83
CA GLU A 150 20.66 10.03 -3.08
C GLU A 150 20.11 11.45 -3.33
N ILE A 151 19.65 12.13 -2.29
CA ILE A 151 18.99 13.45 -2.42
C ILE A 151 20.01 14.59 -2.44
N ASN A 152 21.07 14.52 -1.62
CA ASN A 152 22.02 15.60 -1.45
C ASN A 152 23.41 15.08 -1.01
N ALA A 153 24.23 14.74 -2.00
CA ALA A 153 25.61 14.29 -1.80
C ALA A 153 26.46 15.25 -0.94
N HIS A 154 26.25 16.58 -1.03
CA HIS A 154 26.99 17.53 -0.21
C HIS A 154 26.66 17.37 1.29
N ASN A 155 25.37 17.33 1.64
CA ASN A 155 24.97 17.12 3.03
C ASN A 155 25.35 15.72 3.54
N TYR A 156 25.36 14.70 2.67
CA TYR A 156 25.86 13.37 3.02
C TYR A 156 27.34 13.40 3.42
N VAL A 157 28.20 14.06 2.63
CA VAL A 157 29.64 14.20 2.95
C VAL A 157 29.84 14.96 4.25
N VAL A 158 29.11 16.07 4.45
CA VAL A 158 29.15 16.84 5.71
C VAL A 158 28.72 15.96 6.89
N CYS A 159 27.64 15.18 6.71
CA CYS A 159 27.12 14.30 7.74
C CYS A 159 28.13 13.23 8.16
N GLU A 160 28.77 12.56 7.21
CA GLU A 160 29.79 11.56 7.49
C GLU A 160 31.04 12.18 8.13
N TYR A 161 31.52 13.31 7.58
CA TYR A 161 32.72 13.97 8.09
C TYR A 161 32.57 14.49 9.51
N LEU A 162 31.44 15.14 9.79
CA LEU A 162 31.15 15.67 11.13
C LEU A 162 30.55 14.63 12.06
N GLN A 163 30.32 13.38 11.63
CA GLN A 163 29.53 12.41 12.40
C GLN A 163 28.19 13.02 12.84
N ALA A 164 27.47 13.70 11.95
CA ALA A 164 26.15 14.25 12.22
C ALA A 164 25.09 13.12 12.24
N ALA A 165 23.82 13.45 12.01
CA ALA A 165 22.66 12.60 12.23
C ALA A 165 22.56 12.15 13.70
N GLY A 166 22.86 13.05 14.63
CA GLY A 166 22.85 12.76 16.07
C GLY A 166 24.03 11.91 16.56
N ARG A 167 25.02 11.57 15.71
CA ARG A 167 26.20 10.78 16.11
C ARG A 167 27.29 11.63 16.76
N ASN A 168 27.21 12.95 16.65
CA ASN A 168 28.29 13.82 17.03
C ASN A 168 28.45 13.86 18.55
N LYS A 169 29.69 13.94 19.03
CA LYS A 169 30.00 14.03 20.47
C LYS A 169 29.43 15.27 21.17
N MET A 170 29.05 16.31 20.44
CA MET A 170 28.44 17.53 20.98
C MET A 170 26.95 17.35 21.31
N VAL A 171 26.32 16.28 20.84
CA VAL A 171 24.94 15.93 21.17
C VAL A 171 24.86 15.57 22.66
N ILE A 172 23.99 16.26 23.41
CA ILE A 172 23.73 16.02 24.84
C ILE A 172 22.79 14.81 24.98
N ASP A 173 21.61 14.93 24.38
CA ASP A 173 20.57 13.92 24.31
C ASP A 173 19.87 13.96 22.93
N LYS A 174 18.99 12.98 22.70
CA LYS A 174 18.30 12.76 21.43
C LYS A 174 16.80 12.59 21.66
N LEU A 175 16.02 13.61 21.34
CA LEU A 175 14.57 13.56 21.37
C LEU A 175 14.07 12.75 20.18
N CYS A 176 13.42 11.63 20.47
CA CYS A 176 12.87 10.73 19.46
C CYS A 176 11.58 10.05 19.93
N ASP A 177 10.70 9.67 19.00
CA ASP A 177 9.55 8.83 19.26
C ASP A 177 10.02 7.39 19.50
N ILE A 178 10.18 7.01 20.77
CA ILE A 178 10.71 5.69 21.17
C ILE A 178 9.81 4.55 20.70
N ASP A 179 8.48 4.75 20.68
CA ASP A 179 7.52 3.71 20.33
C ASP A 179 7.58 3.33 18.83
N ASN A 180 8.11 4.23 18.01
CA ASN A 180 8.21 4.06 16.56
C ASN A 180 9.62 3.68 16.08
N GLN A 181 10.58 3.48 16.99
CA GLN A 181 11.91 2.99 16.60
C GLN A 181 11.86 1.50 16.21
N PRO A 182 12.82 1.03 15.40
CA PRO A 182 12.95 -0.40 15.07
C PRO A 182 13.11 -1.28 16.31
N GLU A 183 12.71 -2.55 16.20
CA GLU A 183 12.87 -3.52 17.26
C GLU A 183 14.35 -3.65 17.67
N GLY A 184 14.61 -3.67 18.98
CA GLY A 184 15.96 -3.72 19.54
C GLY A 184 16.72 -2.38 19.53
N PHE A 185 16.09 -1.29 19.12
CA PHE A 185 16.70 0.04 19.22
C PHE A 185 17.07 0.39 20.67
N PHE A 186 18.31 0.84 20.84
CA PHE A 186 18.82 1.37 22.10
C PHE A 186 19.84 2.46 21.84
N ASP A 187 19.66 3.60 22.49
CA ASP A 187 20.63 4.68 22.56
C ASP A 187 20.56 5.29 23.97
N ASN A 188 21.70 5.37 24.64
CA ASN A 188 21.77 5.85 26.02
C ASN A 188 21.48 7.36 26.16
N LYS A 189 21.47 8.09 25.06
CA LYS A 189 21.11 9.51 24.98
C LYS A 189 19.66 9.72 24.52
N ALA A 190 18.92 8.68 24.16
CA ALA A 190 17.54 8.82 23.70
C ALA A 190 16.59 9.27 24.82
N ILE A 191 15.70 10.20 24.49
CA ILE A 191 14.62 10.72 25.35
C ILE A 191 13.31 10.58 24.58
N ASP A 192 12.29 10.00 25.23
CA ASP A 192 10.95 9.84 24.63
C ASP A 192 10.30 11.20 24.33
N PHE A 193 10.23 11.51 23.05
CA PHE A 193 9.57 12.70 22.51
C PHE A 193 8.76 12.31 21.28
N SER A 194 7.53 11.84 21.53
CA SER A 194 6.52 11.67 20.48
C SER A 194 5.63 12.91 20.39
N ILE A 195 5.34 13.39 19.17
CA ILE A 195 4.34 14.45 18.94
C ILE A 195 3.00 14.04 19.53
N TYR A 196 2.58 12.79 19.34
CA TYR A 196 1.30 12.29 19.84
C TYR A 196 1.21 12.36 21.37
N LYS A 197 2.20 11.80 22.08
CA LYS A 197 2.23 11.81 23.55
C LYS A 197 2.34 13.24 24.09
N THR A 198 3.14 14.08 23.45
CA THR A 198 3.42 15.45 23.94
C THR A 198 2.23 16.38 23.69
N MET A 199 1.60 16.32 22.52
CA MET A 199 0.37 17.09 22.23
C MET A 199 -0.77 16.75 23.19
N LYS A 200 -0.88 15.50 23.67
CA LYS A 200 -1.89 15.12 24.67
C LYS A 200 -1.73 15.84 26.01
N LYS A 201 -0.51 16.27 26.37
CA LYS A 201 -0.23 17.04 27.59
C LYS A 201 -0.72 18.49 27.51
N LEU A 202 -0.86 19.03 26.30
CA LEU A 202 -1.34 20.39 26.07
C LEU A 202 -2.86 20.49 26.26
N ASP A 203 -3.35 21.67 26.62
CA ASP A 203 -4.78 21.94 26.69
C ASP A 203 -5.43 21.98 25.29
N ALA A 204 -6.75 21.81 25.24
CA ALA A 204 -7.49 21.74 23.97
C ALA A 204 -7.43 23.04 23.15
N LYS A 205 -7.26 24.20 23.79
CA LYS A 205 -7.16 25.48 23.10
C LYS A 205 -5.81 25.57 22.40
N THR A 206 -4.72 25.28 23.09
CA THR A 206 -3.37 25.26 22.50
C THR A 206 -3.25 24.21 21.40
N ARG A 207 -3.82 23.00 21.57
CA ARG A 207 -3.87 22.01 20.47
C ARG A 207 -4.54 22.55 19.21
N LYS A 208 -5.69 23.24 19.36
CA LYS A 208 -6.40 23.87 18.23
C LYS A 208 -5.58 24.98 17.56
N GLU A 209 -4.83 25.76 18.34
CA GLU A 209 -3.95 26.80 17.80
C GLU A 209 -2.80 26.18 16.98
N ILE A 210 -2.20 25.08 17.45
CA ILE A 210 -1.17 24.32 16.70
C ILE A 210 -1.75 23.74 15.42
N ILE A 211 -2.96 23.17 15.43
CA ILE A 211 -3.60 22.68 14.20
C ILE A 211 -3.81 23.83 13.21
N ARG A 212 -4.29 24.98 13.68
CA ARG A 212 -4.49 26.19 12.85
C ARG A 212 -3.20 26.78 12.30
N LEU A 213 -2.06 26.60 12.98
CA LEU A 213 -0.75 27.00 12.46
C LEU A 213 -0.51 26.38 11.07
N TYR A 214 -0.95 25.13 10.87
CA TYR A 214 -0.82 24.39 9.61
C TYR A 214 -2.06 24.46 8.72
N ASP A 215 -2.98 25.39 9.00
CA ASP A 215 -4.25 25.55 8.28
C ASP A 215 -5.16 24.30 8.36
N GLY A 216 -4.97 23.48 9.40
CA GLY A 216 -5.79 22.31 9.66
C GLY A 216 -7.15 22.68 10.23
N GLU A 217 -8.15 21.87 9.91
CA GLU A 217 -9.51 21.96 10.41
C GLU A 217 -9.90 20.64 11.04
N ILE A 218 -10.61 20.70 12.18
CA ILE A 218 -11.03 19.48 12.86
C ILE A 218 -12.18 18.86 12.08
N ILE A 219 -11.95 17.63 11.64
CA ILE A 219 -12.94 16.75 11.06
C ILE A 219 -13.66 16.04 12.20
N LYS A 220 -14.91 16.45 12.43
CA LYS A 220 -15.75 15.90 13.49
C LYS A 220 -15.99 14.41 13.31
N GLU A 221 -16.21 13.72 14.42
CA GLU A 221 -16.59 12.31 14.42
C GLU A 221 -17.97 12.11 13.78
N ASN A 222 -18.07 11.04 12.99
CA ASN A 222 -19.32 10.54 12.45
C ASN A 222 -19.59 9.16 13.05
N ILE A 223 -20.42 9.11 14.10
CA ILE A 223 -20.65 7.89 14.90
C ILE A 223 -21.38 6.81 14.09
N ASP A 224 -22.08 7.20 13.02
CA ASP A 224 -22.90 6.30 12.20
C ASP A 224 -22.11 5.60 11.08
N LYS A 225 -20.83 5.95 10.87
CA LYS A 225 -20.00 5.41 9.79
C LYS A 225 -18.63 4.98 10.28
N LYS A 226 -18.14 3.88 9.73
CA LYS A 226 -16.72 3.54 9.82
C LYS A 226 -15.91 4.58 9.07
N ARG A 227 -14.71 4.90 9.55
CA ARG A 227 -13.85 5.93 8.96
C ARG A 227 -12.62 5.32 8.32
N LEU A 228 -12.35 5.72 7.09
CA LEU A 228 -11.16 5.33 6.36
C LEU A 228 -10.29 6.55 6.13
N LEU A 229 -9.00 6.43 6.43
CA LEU A 229 -7.99 7.42 6.08
C LEU A 229 -7.17 6.92 4.88
N PHE A 230 -7.23 7.65 3.78
CA PHE A 230 -6.40 7.42 2.61
C PHE A 230 -5.18 8.34 2.64
N LEU A 231 -3.98 7.76 2.79
CA LEU A 231 -2.72 8.50 2.70
C LEU A 231 -2.23 8.44 1.25
N THR A 232 -2.15 9.59 0.60
CA THR A 232 -1.70 9.67 -0.80
C THR A 232 -0.16 9.59 -0.86
N GLN A 233 0.36 9.05 -1.97
CA GLN A 233 1.79 9.11 -2.32
C GLN A 233 2.01 10.08 -3.49
N TYR A 234 3.07 10.87 -3.45
CA TYR A 234 3.43 11.78 -4.55
C TYR A 234 4.45 11.12 -5.49
N HIS A 235 4.10 11.05 -6.77
CA HIS A 235 5.00 10.57 -7.81
C HIS A 235 5.78 11.77 -8.37
N ASN A 236 7.12 11.72 -8.26
CA ASN A 236 8.00 12.86 -8.52
C ASN A 236 8.05 13.33 -9.99
N ASN A 237 7.42 12.62 -10.91
CA ASN A 237 7.38 13.01 -12.32
C ASN A 237 6.11 13.84 -12.54
N LEU A 238 6.24 15.16 -12.63
CA LEU A 238 5.17 16.13 -12.97
C LEU A 238 4.54 15.91 -14.37
N GLU A 239 4.73 14.73 -14.95
CA GLU A 239 4.15 14.31 -16.20
C GLU A 239 2.65 14.04 -16.03
N ILE A 240 1.85 14.43 -17.01
CA ILE A 240 0.39 14.24 -17.02
C ILE A 240 0.03 12.77 -16.76
N GLN A 241 0.86 11.84 -17.24
CA GLN A 241 0.68 10.41 -17.02
C GLN A 241 0.72 10.03 -15.53
N SER A 242 1.64 10.61 -14.74
CA SER A 242 1.73 10.35 -13.29
C SER A 242 0.49 10.84 -12.54
N ILE A 243 -0.09 11.97 -12.95
CA ILE A 243 -1.31 12.52 -12.32
C ILE A 243 -2.52 11.63 -12.63
N LEU A 244 -2.67 11.20 -13.89
CA LEU A 244 -3.74 10.27 -14.29
C LEU A 244 -3.59 8.92 -13.58
N MET A 245 -2.36 8.44 -13.46
CA MET A 245 -2.02 7.22 -12.73
C MET A 245 -2.42 7.32 -11.25
N GLN A 246 -1.99 8.39 -10.57
CA GLN A 246 -2.33 8.64 -9.17
C GLN A 246 -3.85 8.75 -8.96
N ARG A 247 -4.58 9.38 -9.89
CA ARG A 247 -6.05 9.43 -9.87
C ARG A 247 -6.65 8.03 -10.00
N LYS A 248 -6.26 7.23 -11.01
CA LYS A 248 -6.79 5.88 -11.24
C LYS A 248 -6.52 4.94 -10.06
N MET A 249 -5.29 4.94 -9.56
CA MET A 249 -4.92 4.13 -8.41
C MET A 249 -5.74 4.52 -7.18
N THR A 250 -5.87 5.83 -6.91
CA THR A 250 -6.67 6.32 -5.78
C THR A 250 -8.12 5.87 -5.88
N THR A 251 -8.78 6.08 -7.03
CA THR A 251 -10.19 5.72 -7.19
C THR A 251 -10.43 4.22 -7.09
N LEU A 252 -9.55 3.39 -7.67
CA LEU A 252 -9.63 1.93 -7.58
C LEU A 252 -9.49 1.42 -6.15
N LEU A 253 -8.49 1.90 -5.41
CA LEU A 253 -8.28 1.48 -4.02
C LEU A 253 -9.49 1.86 -3.15
N ILE A 254 -10.06 3.05 -3.35
CA ILE A 254 -11.27 3.46 -2.65
C ILE A 254 -12.47 2.61 -3.06
N ASP A 255 -12.69 2.38 -4.36
CA ASP A 255 -13.86 1.61 -4.84
C ASP A 255 -13.87 0.15 -4.38
N TYR A 256 -12.69 -0.46 -4.21
CA TYR A 256 -12.58 -1.84 -3.72
C TYR A 256 -12.68 -1.95 -2.19
N PHE A 257 -12.00 -1.07 -1.46
CA PHE A 257 -11.73 -1.29 -0.03
C PHE A 257 -12.43 -0.31 0.90
N ALA A 258 -13.00 0.78 0.38
CA ALA A 258 -13.67 1.81 1.18
C ALA A 258 -15.20 1.76 1.11
N LYS A 259 -15.78 0.64 0.67
CA LYS A 259 -17.24 0.48 0.66
C LYS A 259 -17.80 0.67 2.08
N ASP A 260 -18.80 1.52 2.22
CA ASP A 260 -19.48 1.86 3.48
C ASP A 260 -18.62 2.64 4.49
N TYR A 261 -17.47 3.18 4.06
CA TYR A 261 -16.65 4.09 4.87
C TYR A 261 -16.93 5.56 4.57
N GLU A 262 -16.80 6.39 5.59
CA GLU A 262 -16.51 7.80 5.42
C GLU A 262 -15.02 7.96 5.07
N VAL A 263 -14.74 8.50 3.88
CA VAL A 263 -13.37 8.61 3.37
C VAL A 263 -12.77 9.97 3.73
N ILE A 264 -11.64 9.92 4.45
CA ILE A 264 -10.79 11.06 4.75
C ILE A 264 -9.52 10.90 3.92
N VAL A 265 -9.14 11.93 3.16
CA VAL A 265 -7.92 11.90 2.35
C VAL A 265 -6.87 12.81 2.95
N LYS A 266 -5.70 12.27 3.26
CA LYS A 266 -4.50 13.06 3.56
C LYS A 266 -3.63 13.15 2.31
N SER A 267 -3.66 14.33 1.71
CA SER A 267 -2.81 14.67 0.57
C SER A 267 -1.33 14.80 0.99
N HIS A 268 -0.43 14.37 0.09
CA HIS A 268 1.01 14.50 0.25
C HIS A 268 1.39 16.00 0.20
N PRO A 269 2.39 16.48 0.97
CA PRO A 269 2.77 17.91 1.01
C PRO A 269 3.06 18.55 -0.36
N LYS A 270 3.52 17.75 -1.33
CA LYS A 270 3.81 18.18 -2.71
C LYS A 270 2.65 18.01 -3.69
N ASP A 271 1.55 17.39 -3.28
CA ASP A 271 0.39 17.23 -4.15
C ASP A 271 -0.34 18.57 -4.31
N ARG A 272 -0.49 19.00 -5.56
CA ARG A 272 -1.05 20.31 -5.92
C ARG A 272 -2.16 20.23 -6.97
N TYR A 273 -2.33 19.08 -7.62
CA TYR A 273 -3.08 18.99 -8.87
C TYR A 273 -4.37 18.17 -8.75
N LEU A 274 -4.46 17.25 -7.78
CA LEU A 274 -5.64 16.38 -7.64
C LEU A 274 -6.66 16.98 -6.66
N PRO A 275 -7.86 17.37 -7.14
CA PRO A 275 -8.95 17.79 -6.28
C PRO A 275 -9.69 16.57 -5.72
N TYR A 276 -9.16 15.96 -4.65
CA TYR A 276 -9.69 14.70 -4.11
C TYR A 276 -11.18 14.74 -3.75
N GLU A 277 -11.71 15.87 -3.27
CA GLU A 277 -13.15 16.04 -2.98
C GLU A 277 -14.04 15.87 -4.22
N ASN A 278 -13.49 16.17 -5.41
CA ASN A 278 -14.18 15.99 -6.68
C ASN A 278 -13.97 14.58 -7.27
N ILE A 279 -12.91 13.89 -6.84
CA ILE A 279 -12.54 12.55 -7.34
C ILE A 279 -13.24 11.47 -6.53
N ILE A 280 -13.35 11.67 -5.20
CA ILE A 280 -13.99 10.75 -4.28
C ILE A 280 -15.19 11.46 -3.68
N ASN A 281 -16.38 11.06 -4.12
CA ASN A 281 -17.61 11.73 -3.76
C ASN A 281 -17.86 11.65 -2.25
N GLY A 282 -18.10 12.80 -1.61
CA GLY A 282 -18.33 12.89 -0.17
C GLY A 282 -17.09 12.66 0.70
N SER A 283 -15.89 12.65 0.12
CA SER A 283 -14.65 12.61 0.90
C SER A 283 -14.36 13.94 1.59
N MET A 284 -13.59 13.88 2.68
CA MET A 284 -13.06 15.05 3.38
C MET A 284 -11.54 15.09 3.21
N VAL A 285 -10.98 16.25 2.87
CA VAL A 285 -9.54 16.36 2.59
C VAL A 285 -8.83 17.11 3.71
N ILE A 286 -7.84 16.44 4.31
CA ILE A 286 -6.86 17.10 5.16
C ILE A 286 -5.85 17.81 4.25
N LYS A 287 -5.70 19.12 4.46
CA LYS A 287 -4.78 19.95 3.67
C LYS A 287 -3.36 19.37 3.67
N ASN A 288 -2.67 19.52 2.53
CA ASN A 288 -1.31 19.03 2.33
C ASN A 288 -0.31 19.67 3.31
N SER A 289 -0.58 20.89 3.78
CA SER A 289 0.21 21.63 4.77
C SER A 289 0.20 21.03 6.17
N VAL A 290 -0.81 20.23 6.52
CA VAL A 290 -0.93 19.59 7.84
C VAL A 290 0.06 18.42 7.91
N PRO A 291 0.99 18.38 8.88
CA PRO A 291 1.85 17.21 9.10
C PRO A 291 1.03 15.97 9.50
N SER A 292 1.48 14.79 9.09
CA SER A 292 0.76 13.53 9.36
C SER A 292 0.64 13.23 10.85
N GLU A 293 1.58 13.70 11.68
CA GLU A 293 1.57 13.57 13.13
C GLU A 293 0.43 14.33 13.80
N LEU A 294 -0.22 15.28 13.09
CA LEU A 294 -1.40 15.98 13.58
C LEU A 294 -2.72 15.28 13.26
N ILE A 295 -2.72 14.25 12.42
CA ILE A 295 -3.93 13.50 12.05
C ILE A 295 -4.75 13.05 13.27
N PRO A 296 -4.16 12.52 14.36
CA PRO A 296 -4.91 12.08 15.55
C PRO A 296 -5.62 13.22 16.30
N PHE A 297 -5.28 14.47 16.00
CA PHE A 297 -5.89 15.66 16.60
C PHE A 297 -6.78 16.43 15.62
N VAL A 298 -6.63 16.14 14.33
CA VAL A 298 -7.42 16.71 13.23
C VAL A 298 -8.66 15.86 12.97
N VAL A 299 -8.58 14.54 13.17
CA VAL A 299 -9.69 13.61 13.02
C VAL A 299 -10.20 13.23 14.41
N GLU A 300 -11.40 13.67 14.76
CA GLU A 300 -12.05 13.25 16.01
C GLU A 300 -12.61 11.82 15.88
N GLY A 301 -12.55 11.06 16.96
CA GLY A 301 -13.02 9.67 16.97
C GLY A 301 -12.01 8.69 16.39
N LYS A 302 -12.49 7.49 16.12
CA LYS A 302 -11.66 6.35 15.72
C LYS A 302 -11.49 6.27 14.20
N ILE A 303 -10.29 5.90 13.74
CA ILE A 303 -10.05 5.52 12.35
C ILE A 303 -10.07 3.99 12.27
N ASP A 304 -11.00 3.41 11.54
CA ASP A 304 -11.13 1.95 11.42
C ASP A 304 -10.08 1.37 10.47
N LEU A 305 -9.78 2.09 9.37
CA LEU A 305 -8.91 1.60 8.32
C LEU A 305 -8.03 2.73 7.75
N VAL A 306 -6.73 2.49 7.65
CA VAL A 306 -5.81 3.33 6.87
C VAL A 306 -5.44 2.58 5.60
N ILE A 307 -5.59 3.24 4.46
CA ILE A 307 -5.12 2.73 3.16
C ILE A 307 -4.03 3.66 2.64
N THR A 308 -2.96 3.07 2.13
CA THR A 308 -1.93 3.81 1.42
C THR A 308 -1.38 2.99 0.26
N PRO A 309 -1.05 3.63 -0.88
CA PRO A 309 -0.19 3.03 -1.90
C PRO A 309 1.17 2.70 -1.28
N ASN A 310 1.93 3.72 -0.86
CA ASN A 310 3.27 3.56 -0.28
C ASN A 310 3.74 4.77 0.55
N SER A 311 2.89 5.27 1.46
CA SER A 311 3.23 6.45 2.28
C SER A 311 4.04 6.05 3.51
N THR A 312 5.19 6.68 3.71
CA THR A 312 6.01 6.48 4.92
C THR A 312 5.32 6.96 6.20
N SER A 313 4.33 7.87 6.09
CA SER A 313 3.54 8.36 7.23
C SER A 313 2.72 7.26 7.90
N VAL A 314 2.53 6.12 7.23
CA VAL A 314 1.77 4.98 7.78
C VAL A 314 2.38 4.43 9.06
N GLY A 315 3.71 4.53 9.22
CA GLY A 315 4.41 4.06 10.43
C GLY A 315 3.93 4.75 11.71
N GLY A 316 3.55 6.04 11.61
CA GLY A 316 3.03 6.82 12.74
C GLY A 316 1.54 6.60 13.05
N MET A 317 0.83 5.76 12.28
CA MET A 317 -0.62 5.57 12.44
C MET A 317 -1.01 4.49 13.46
N LYS A 318 -0.05 3.73 14.00
CA LYS A 318 -0.28 2.64 14.97
C LYS A 318 -1.19 3.05 16.15
N ASN A 319 -1.10 4.30 16.59
CA ASN A 319 -1.85 4.83 17.73
C ASN A 319 -3.21 5.47 17.37
N THR A 320 -3.60 5.39 16.10
CA THR A 320 -4.72 6.16 15.53
C THR A 320 -5.73 5.26 14.82
N CYS A 321 -5.31 4.09 14.32
CA CYS A 321 -6.17 3.18 13.58
C CYS A 321 -6.11 1.72 14.06
N ASP A 322 -7.19 0.97 13.80
CA ASP A 322 -7.22 -0.47 14.05
C ASP A 322 -6.40 -1.27 13.05
N ARG A 323 -6.52 -0.89 11.77
CA ARG A 323 -5.97 -1.65 10.66
C ARG A 323 -5.32 -0.74 9.63
N VAL A 324 -4.23 -1.24 9.07
CA VAL A 324 -3.47 -0.60 8.00
C VAL A 324 -3.39 -1.54 6.80
N MET A 325 -3.66 -1.01 5.61
CA MET A 325 -3.41 -1.66 4.32
C MET A 325 -2.41 -0.82 3.52
N SER A 326 -1.21 -1.37 3.32
CA SER A 326 -0.15 -0.77 2.51
C SER A 326 0.09 -1.65 1.29
N PHE A 327 0.16 -1.04 0.10
CA PHE A 327 0.26 -1.77 -1.17
C PHE A 327 1.67 -1.84 -1.76
N GLY A 328 2.64 -1.09 -1.24
CA GLY A 328 4.03 -1.13 -1.69
C GLY A 328 4.28 -0.35 -3.00
N GLU A 329 5.48 -0.48 -3.57
CA GLU A 329 5.85 0.18 -4.83
C GLU A 329 5.19 -0.49 -6.05
N GLU A 330 4.87 -1.77 -5.95
CA GLU A 330 4.27 -2.56 -7.03
C GLU A 330 2.92 -1.99 -7.51
N ILE A 331 2.17 -1.32 -6.64
CA ILE A 331 0.89 -0.72 -7.02
C ILE A 331 1.06 0.41 -8.03
N GLU A 332 2.24 1.04 -8.09
CA GLU A 332 2.54 2.12 -9.02
C GLU A 332 2.71 1.63 -10.47
N THR A 333 2.88 0.32 -10.67
CA THR A 333 3.01 -0.29 -12.01
C THR A 333 1.96 -1.37 -12.27
N GLU A 334 1.37 -1.96 -11.22
CA GLU A 334 0.53 -3.15 -11.33
C GLU A 334 -0.92 -2.95 -10.84
N TYR A 335 -1.37 -1.72 -10.58
CA TYR A 335 -2.74 -1.43 -10.12
C TYR A 335 -3.86 -2.04 -10.97
N GLU A 336 -3.67 -2.25 -12.28
CA GLU A 336 -4.68 -2.91 -13.13
C GLU A 336 -4.87 -4.39 -12.75
N LYS A 337 -3.86 -5.02 -12.13
CA LYS A 337 -3.97 -6.40 -11.65
C LYS A 337 -4.98 -6.52 -10.51
N LEU A 338 -5.35 -5.44 -9.81
CA LEU A 338 -6.39 -5.47 -8.78
C LEU A 338 -7.69 -6.14 -9.26
N HIS A 339 -8.05 -5.99 -10.55
CA HIS A 339 -9.21 -6.66 -11.15
C HIS A 339 -9.11 -8.19 -11.14
N LEU A 340 -7.90 -8.72 -11.37
CA LEU A 340 -7.62 -10.17 -11.40
C LEU A 340 -7.76 -10.76 -10.00
N TYR A 341 -7.18 -10.10 -9.00
CA TYR A 341 -7.24 -10.53 -7.60
C TYR A 341 -8.66 -10.39 -7.03
N TYR A 342 -9.40 -9.34 -7.39
CA TYR A 342 -10.83 -9.23 -7.06
C TYR A 342 -11.63 -10.41 -7.63
N ALA A 343 -11.42 -10.75 -8.90
CA ALA A 343 -12.13 -11.87 -9.53
C ALA A 343 -11.78 -13.20 -8.85
N ALA A 344 -10.51 -13.48 -8.61
CA ALA A 344 -10.07 -14.69 -7.91
C ALA A 344 -10.66 -14.80 -6.50
N ALA A 345 -10.68 -13.69 -5.74
CA ALA A 345 -11.29 -13.62 -4.41
C ALA A 345 -12.79 -13.90 -4.46
N TYR A 346 -13.51 -13.25 -5.38
CA TYR A 346 -14.94 -13.44 -5.58
C TYR A 346 -15.30 -14.89 -5.90
N ILE A 347 -14.52 -15.54 -6.78
CA ILE A 347 -14.75 -16.94 -7.14
C ILE A 347 -14.46 -17.84 -5.95
N THR A 348 -13.34 -17.60 -5.27
CA THR A 348 -12.93 -18.37 -4.09
C THR A 348 -13.97 -18.29 -2.99
N ASP A 349 -14.49 -17.09 -2.69
CA ASP A 349 -15.58 -16.89 -1.74
C ASP A 349 -16.83 -17.65 -2.17
N SER A 350 -17.22 -17.53 -3.44
CA SER A 350 -18.34 -18.29 -3.96
C SER A 350 -18.13 -19.80 -3.74
N MET A 351 -16.96 -20.35 -4.06
CA MET A 351 -16.64 -21.77 -3.88
C MET A 351 -16.79 -22.23 -2.42
N ILE A 352 -16.32 -21.43 -1.47
CA ILE A 352 -16.30 -21.76 -0.04
C ILE A 352 -17.69 -21.56 0.61
N SER A 353 -18.40 -20.50 0.23
CA SER A 353 -19.68 -20.09 0.84
C SER A 353 -20.87 -21.01 0.51
N ASP A 354 -20.77 -21.88 -0.51
CA ASP A 354 -21.86 -22.76 -0.98
C ASP A 354 -21.95 -24.14 -0.28
N ASN A 355 -21.35 -24.29 0.90
CA ASN A 355 -21.80 -25.30 1.86
C ASN A 355 -23.06 -24.87 2.64
N ASP A 356 -23.56 -23.64 2.41
CA ASP A 356 -24.89 -23.19 2.82
C ASP A 356 -25.63 -22.58 1.63
N GLU A 357 -26.92 -22.90 1.48
CA GLU A 357 -27.78 -22.39 0.41
C GLU A 357 -27.78 -20.85 0.33
N LYS A 358 -27.58 -20.34 -0.91
CA LYS A 358 -27.98 -19.04 -1.47
C LYS A 358 -28.39 -17.94 -0.48
N ILE A 359 -27.54 -16.94 -0.33
CA ILE A 359 -27.98 -15.57 -0.02
C ILE A 359 -27.86 -14.74 -1.29
N ILE A 360 -29.02 -14.43 -1.88
CA ILE A 360 -29.18 -13.29 -2.77
C ILE A 360 -28.95 -12.06 -1.89
N VAL A 361 -27.89 -11.30 -2.17
CA VAL A 361 -27.61 -10.04 -1.48
C VAL A 361 -28.64 -9.00 -1.96
N SER A 362 -29.72 -8.89 -1.20
CA SER A 362 -30.50 -7.66 -1.06
C SER A 362 -30.66 -7.39 0.44
N ASP A 363 -30.30 -6.17 0.81
CA ASP A 363 -30.32 -5.49 2.11
C ASP A 363 -30.94 -6.15 3.36
N ASN A 364 -30.25 -5.85 4.47
CA ASN A 364 -30.68 -5.85 5.88
C ASN A 364 -30.47 -7.11 6.74
N GLN A 365 -29.62 -6.88 7.75
CA GLN A 365 -29.60 -7.42 9.11
C GLN A 365 -28.89 -8.76 9.43
N LYS A 366 -27.84 -8.56 10.26
CA LYS A 366 -27.46 -9.25 11.52
C LYS A 366 -27.01 -10.72 11.50
N ASN A 367 -25.75 -10.86 11.95
CA ASN A 367 -25.14 -11.95 12.71
C ASN A 367 -26.10 -13.06 13.16
N VAL A 368 -25.92 -14.22 12.54
CA VAL A 368 -26.27 -15.52 13.13
C VAL A 368 -25.04 -16.41 13.03
N SER A 369 -24.58 -16.91 14.18
CA SER A 369 -23.53 -17.92 14.28
C SER A 369 -23.95 -19.18 13.51
N LYS A 370 -23.12 -19.60 12.54
CA LYS A 370 -23.37 -20.76 11.67
C LYS A 370 -22.60 -22.00 12.14
N PRO A 371 -23.14 -23.22 11.95
CA PRO A 371 -22.60 -24.45 12.51
C PRO A 371 -21.47 -25.07 11.68
N ASP A 372 -20.49 -25.64 12.37
CA ASP A 372 -19.33 -26.37 11.86
C ASP A 372 -19.69 -27.60 11.02
N ARG A 373 -19.82 -27.45 9.69
CA ARG A 373 -19.62 -28.54 8.71
C ARG A 373 -19.06 -28.03 7.36
N ALA A 374 -18.14 -27.08 7.38
CA ALA A 374 -17.42 -26.69 6.17
C ALA A 374 -16.43 -27.80 5.78
N GLU A 375 -16.42 -28.22 4.51
CA GLU A 375 -15.22 -28.84 3.93
C GLU A 375 -14.02 -27.97 4.32
N ASN A 376 -12.96 -28.57 4.85
CA ASN A 376 -11.77 -27.80 5.21
C ASN A 376 -11.17 -27.30 3.89
N TYR A 377 -11.26 -26.00 3.65
CA TYR A 377 -10.56 -25.32 2.57
C TYR A 377 -9.30 -24.68 3.14
N SER A 378 -8.29 -24.54 2.30
CA SER A 378 -7.13 -23.73 2.60
C SER A 378 -6.61 -23.04 1.33
N ILE A 379 -6.13 -21.81 1.48
CA ILE A 379 -5.71 -20.94 0.38
C ILE A 379 -4.19 -20.78 0.47
N ASN A 380 -3.50 -21.03 -0.63
CA ASN A 380 -2.07 -20.83 -0.77
C ASN A 380 -1.83 -19.71 -1.81
N THR A 381 -1.14 -18.66 -1.37
CA THR A 381 -0.83 -17.47 -2.18
C THR A 381 0.68 -17.29 -2.40
N GLU A 382 1.50 -18.31 -2.10
CA GLU A 382 2.97 -18.28 -2.22
C GLU A 382 3.44 -17.96 -3.66
N TYR A 383 2.60 -18.26 -4.65
CA TYR A 383 2.88 -18.08 -6.07
C TYR A 383 2.24 -16.80 -6.67
N ALA A 384 1.59 -16.00 -5.84
CA ALA A 384 0.92 -14.76 -6.24
C ALA A 384 1.61 -13.52 -5.65
N ASN A 385 1.17 -12.33 -6.06
CA ASN A 385 1.50 -11.09 -5.35
C ASN A 385 0.86 -11.16 -3.97
N GLU A 386 1.68 -11.38 -2.94
CA GLU A 386 1.24 -11.61 -1.56
C GLU A 386 0.41 -10.45 -1.02
N ILE A 387 0.81 -9.21 -1.31
CA ILE A 387 0.14 -8.01 -0.82
C ILE A 387 -1.27 -7.89 -1.43
N PHE A 388 -1.40 -8.08 -2.75
CA PHE A 388 -2.71 -8.02 -3.40
C PHE A 388 -3.60 -9.18 -2.96
N ALA A 389 -3.05 -10.40 -2.89
CA ALA A 389 -3.78 -11.58 -2.47
C ALA A 389 -4.31 -11.42 -1.05
N LYS A 390 -3.45 -11.07 -0.09
CA LYS A 390 -3.82 -10.85 1.31
C LYS A 390 -4.93 -9.82 1.45
N ASN A 391 -4.79 -8.66 0.80
CA ASN A 391 -5.75 -7.56 0.90
C ASN A 391 -7.14 -7.95 0.37
N PHE A 392 -7.22 -8.67 -0.76
CA PHE A 392 -8.50 -9.14 -1.30
C PHE A 392 -9.06 -10.33 -0.52
N LEU A 393 -8.24 -11.27 -0.05
CA LEU A 393 -8.74 -12.35 0.80
C LEU A 393 -9.35 -11.80 2.09
N GLU A 394 -8.71 -10.81 2.72
CA GLU A 394 -9.25 -10.16 3.91
C GLU A 394 -10.54 -9.37 3.60
N LEU A 395 -10.63 -8.70 2.43
CA LEU A 395 -11.86 -8.03 1.98
C LEU A 395 -13.06 -8.99 1.91
N PHE A 396 -12.84 -10.24 1.50
CA PHE A 396 -13.85 -11.28 1.40
C PHE A 396 -13.96 -12.15 2.68
N GLY A 397 -13.22 -11.86 3.75
CA GLY A 397 -13.23 -12.65 5.00
C GLY A 397 -12.66 -14.07 4.83
N LEU A 398 -11.76 -14.24 3.87
CA LEU A 398 -11.10 -15.49 3.50
C LEU A 398 -9.70 -15.66 4.10
N ASP A 399 -9.19 -14.65 4.78
CA ASP A 399 -7.89 -14.62 5.45
C ASP A 399 -7.69 -15.77 6.43
N LYS A 400 -8.75 -16.19 7.12
CA LYS A 400 -8.76 -17.36 8.02
C LYS A 400 -8.45 -18.70 7.33
N TYR A 401 -8.49 -18.76 6.00
CA TYR A 401 -8.18 -19.96 5.23
C TYR A 401 -6.73 -19.95 4.69
N ILE A 402 -5.95 -18.90 4.89
CA ILE A 402 -4.56 -18.80 4.40
C ILE A 402 -3.67 -19.83 5.13
N GLN A 403 -2.87 -20.60 4.38
CA GLN A 403 -1.83 -21.47 4.95
C GLN A 403 -0.60 -20.65 5.33
N ASN A 404 -0.37 -20.49 6.64
CA ASN A 404 0.93 -20.05 7.15
C ASN A 404 1.81 -21.29 7.37
N GLU A 405 2.84 -21.51 6.54
CA GLU A 405 3.83 -22.57 6.79
C GLU A 405 4.82 -22.23 7.92
N GLU A 406 4.80 -21.00 8.44
CA GLU A 406 5.65 -20.58 9.56
C GLU A 406 5.02 -20.92 10.92
N ASN A 407 5.28 -22.14 11.41
CA ASN A 407 5.39 -22.50 12.85
C ASN A 407 5.57 -24.01 13.08
N LYS A 408 6.51 -24.67 12.35
CA LYS A 408 6.81 -26.09 12.58
C LYS A 408 8.29 -26.46 12.77
N THR A 409 9.17 -25.49 13.01
CA THR A 409 10.60 -25.80 13.22
C THR A 409 11.18 -25.51 14.61
N ASP A 410 10.44 -24.98 15.58
CA ASP A 410 11.06 -24.58 16.86
C ASP A 410 10.63 -25.30 18.16
N ASP A 411 9.78 -26.34 18.10
CA ASP A 411 9.33 -27.01 19.35
C ASP A 411 9.86 -28.45 19.56
N PHE A 412 10.83 -28.90 18.76
CA PHE A 412 11.55 -30.16 19.01
C PHE A 412 12.83 -29.95 19.83
N SER A 413 12.71 -29.25 20.96
CA SER A 413 13.80 -29.24 21.95
C SER A 413 13.32 -29.17 23.40
N LYS A 414 12.27 -29.92 23.77
CA LYS A 414 12.06 -30.34 25.18
C LYS A 414 11.07 -31.51 25.31
N GLY A 415 11.54 -32.60 25.92
CA GLY A 415 10.66 -33.60 26.55
C GLY A 415 10.54 -34.93 25.82
N LYS A 416 11.53 -35.83 26.00
CA LYS A 416 11.32 -37.27 25.77
C LYS A 416 10.31 -37.79 26.80
N VAL A 417 9.07 -38.01 26.36
CA VAL A 417 8.14 -38.94 27.03
C VAL A 417 7.80 -40.03 26.02
N LYS A 418 8.15 -41.28 26.35
CA LYS A 418 7.80 -42.47 25.56
C LYS A 418 6.27 -42.56 25.45
N ARG A 419 5.72 -42.19 24.30
CA ARG A 419 4.35 -42.57 23.90
C ARG A 419 4.41 -43.84 23.06
N ASN A 420 3.42 -44.70 23.23
CA ASN A 420 3.34 -46.02 22.60
C ASN A 420 3.27 -45.89 21.07
N GLU A 421 4.05 -46.72 20.35
CA GLU A 421 4.12 -46.77 18.87
C GLU A 421 2.75 -47.01 18.19
N THR A 422 1.76 -47.49 18.94
CA THR A 422 0.38 -47.70 18.46
C THR A 422 -0.45 -46.41 18.45
N GLU A 423 -0.21 -45.49 19.40
CA GLU A 423 -0.86 -44.17 19.43
C GLU A 423 -0.23 -43.23 18.39
N GLU A 424 1.09 -43.32 18.16
CA GLU A 424 1.74 -42.57 17.08
C GLU A 424 1.22 -43.00 15.70
N LYS A 425 1.06 -44.30 15.43
CA LYS A 425 0.49 -44.78 14.16
C LYS A 425 -0.96 -44.34 13.94
N ILE A 426 -1.80 -44.34 14.98
CA ILE A 426 -3.19 -43.87 14.89
C ILE A 426 -3.22 -42.33 14.73
N THR A 427 -2.32 -41.60 15.37
CA THR A 427 -2.23 -40.14 15.25
C THR A 427 -1.66 -39.72 13.88
N GLN A 428 -0.70 -40.46 13.33
CA GLN A 428 -0.18 -40.25 11.97
C GLN A 428 -1.17 -40.68 10.90
N GLN A 429 -1.93 -41.77 11.10
CA GLN A 429 -3.04 -42.11 10.21
C GLN A 429 -4.16 -41.08 10.27
N ASN A 430 -4.52 -40.56 11.45
CA ASN A 430 -5.53 -39.52 11.59
C ASN A 430 -5.06 -38.15 11.08
N MET A 431 -3.76 -37.82 11.18
CA MET A 431 -3.19 -36.63 10.53
C MET A 431 -3.12 -36.79 9.00
N ASN A 432 -2.78 -37.98 8.48
CA ASN A 432 -2.80 -38.29 7.04
C ASN A 432 -4.23 -38.37 6.48
N LEU A 433 -5.23 -38.74 7.28
CA LEU A 433 -6.65 -38.69 6.90
C LEU A 433 -7.18 -37.26 6.94
N LYS A 434 -6.81 -36.46 7.95
CA LYS A 434 -7.16 -35.02 8.01
C LYS A 434 -6.48 -34.19 6.92
N SER A 435 -5.24 -34.51 6.54
CA SER A 435 -4.54 -33.82 5.43
C SER A 435 -5.10 -34.20 4.05
N ARG A 436 -5.68 -35.40 3.91
CA ARG A 436 -6.36 -35.87 2.67
C ARG A 436 -7.77 -35.30 2.47
N LEU A 437 -8.36 -34.67 3.48
CA LEU A 437 -9.72 -34.10 3.45
C LEU A 437 -9.73 -32.56 3.34
N ASN A 438 -8.57 -31.92 3.26
CA ASN A 438 -8.45 -30.46 3.20
C ASN A 438 -8.17 -30.04 1.75
N LYS A 439 -9.15 -29.43 1.07
CA LYS A 439 -9.00 -28.95 -0.33
C LYS A 439 -8.13 -27.70 -0.34
N LYS A 440 -7.08 -27.68 -1.14
CA LYS A 440 -6.22 -26.50 -1.31
C LYS A 440 -6.61 -25.71 -2.56
N ILE A 441 -6.66 -24.39 -2.43
CA ILE A 441 -6.86 -23.43 -3.51
C ILE A 441 -5.56 -22.65 -3.66
N PHE A 442 -4.89 -22.79 -4.80
CA PHE A 442 -3.64 -22.10 -5.11
C PHE A 442 -3.94 -20.88 -5.97
N TRP A 443 -3.31 -19.74 -5.66
CA TRP A 443 -3.28 -18.57 -6.52
C TRP A 443 -1.87 -18.41 -7.10
N ASP A 444 -1.77 -18.31 -8.42
CA ASP A 444 -0.51 -18.28 -9.15
C ASP A 444 -0.51 -17.14 -10.18
N SER A 445 0.54 -16.32 -10.19
CA SER A 445 0.69 -15.19 -11.11
C SER A 445 1.01 -15.59 -12.56
N GLY A 446 1.21 -16.86 -12.89
CA GLY A 446 1.23 -17.37 -14.27
C GLY A 446 2.56 -17.23 -15.01
N TRP A 447 3.21 -16.06 -14.99
CA TRP A 447 4.37 -15.74 -15.86
C TRP A 447 5.61 -16.63 -15.65
N ASN A 448 5.65 -17.39 -14.55
CA ASN A 448 6.69 -18.36 -14.23
C ASN A 448 6.17 -19.45 -13.31
N SER A 449 4.93 -19.93 -13.53
CA SER A 449 4.24 -20.83 -12.60
C SER A 449 5.15 -21.98 -12.17
N ARG A 450 5.64 -21.90 -10.93
CA ARG A 450 6.45 -22.95 -10.30
C ARG A 450 5.61 -24.22 -10.15
N ILE A 451 4.29 -24.05 -9.98
CA ILE A 451 3.33 -25.14 -9.94
C ILE A 451 3.36 -25.93 -11.25
N LEU A 452 3.28 -25.26 -12.41
CA LEU A 452 3.35 -25.93 -13.71
C LEU A 452 4.72 -26.61 -13.96
N LYS A 453 5.82 -25.96 -13.57
CA LYS A 453 7.19 -26.38 -13.93
C LYS A 453 7.81 -27.46 -13.04
N SER A 454 7.64 -27.39 -11.72
CA SER A 454 8.45 -28.21 -10.80
C SER A 454 7.72 -28.71 -9.56
N GLU A 455 6.49 -28.29 -9.31
CA GLU A 455 5.82 -28.55 -8.02
C GLU A 455 4.48 -29.28 -8.12
N ARG A 456 4.22 -29.95 -9.25
CA ARG A 456 3.03 -30.79 -9.44
C ARG A 456 2.80 -31.78 -8.29
N GLU A 457 3.86 -32.34 -7.72
CA GLU A 457 3.77 -33.32 -6.64
C GLU A 457 3.15 -32.75 -5.36
N LYS A 458 3.13 -31.42 -5.20
CA LYS A 458 2.47 -30.73 -4.09
C LYS A 458 0.95 -30.57 -4.30
N PHE A 459 0.45 -30.82 -5.51
CA PHE A 459 -0.95 -30.67 -5.88
C PHE A 459 -1.73 -31.98 -5.74
N GLY A 460 -2.66 -32.01 -4.79
CA GLY A 460 -3.54 -33.13 -4.53
C GLY A 460 -4.63 -33.30 -5.59
N GLU A 461 -5.26 -34.47 -5.59
CA GLU A 461 -6.33 -34.79 -6.54
C GLU A 461 -7.55 -33.86 -6.41
N ASN A 462 -7.81 -33.29 -5.23
CA ASN A 462 -8.96 -32.41 -4.97
C ASN A 462 -8.61 -30.92 -4.92
N ASP A 463 -7.37 -30.55 -5.23
CA ASP A 463 -6.92 -29.18 -5.17
C ASP A 463 -7.39 -28.39 -6.42
N CYS A 464 -7.32 -27.07 -6.35
CA CYS A 464 -7.68 -26.15 -7.43
C CYS A 464 -6.64 -25.05 -7.59
N ILE A 465 -6.49 -24.51 -8.79
CA ILE A 465 -5.51 -23.46 -9.10
C ILE A 465 -6.20 -22.33 -9.86
N PHE A 466 -5.94 -21.10 -9.44
CA PHE A 466 -6.16 -19.88 -10.23
C PHE A 466 -4.84 -19.42 -10.85
N PHE A 467 -4.80 -19.37 -12.17
CA PHE A 467 -3.72 -18.72 -12.92
C PHE A 467 -4.17 -17.32 -13.31
N LEU A 468 -3.55 -16.31 -12.69
CA LEU A 468 -4.02 -14.93 -12.71
C LEU A 468 -3.51 -14.14 -13.92
N GLU A 469 -2.26 -14.35 -14.35
CA GLU A 469 -1.63 -13.51 -15.41
C GLU A 469 -1.19 -14.32 -16.65
N GLU A 470 -1.64 -15.58 -16.77
CA GLU A 470 -1.42 -16.38 -17.98
C GLU A 470 -2.66 -16.31 -18.89
N GLU A 471 -2.51 -15.72 -20.08
CA GLU A 471 -3.63 -15.54 -21.01
C GLU A 471 -3.75 -16.68 -22.03
N ASN A 472 -2.67 -17.45 -22.28
CA ASN A 472 -2.63 -18.39 -23.40
C ASN A 472 -2.94 -19.83 -22.99
N LEU A 473 -4.00 -20.40 -23.59
CA LEU A 473 -4.36 -21.81 -23.40
C LEU A 473 -3.20 -22.76 -23.73
N SER A 474 -2.41 -22.45 -24.77
CA SER A 474 -1.28 -23.26 -25.21
C SER A 474 -0.23 -23.45 -24.11
N THR A 475 -0.02 -22.45 -23.25
CA THR A 475 0.95 -22.52 -22.15
C THR A 475 0.60 -23.66 -21.20
N PHE A 476 -0.69 -23.86 -20.90
CA PHE A 476 -1.13 -24.92 -20.02
C PHE A 476 -1.04 -26.30 -20.68
N LEU A 477 -1.41 -26.40 -21.95
CA LEU A 477 -1.46 -27.68 -22.68
C LEU A 477 -0.06 -28.25 -22.98
N MET A 478 1.01 -27.48 -22.79
CA MET A 478 2.38 -27.99 -22.82
C MET A 478 2.69 -28.94 -21.65
N TYR A 479 1.87 -28.94 -20.59
CA TYR A 479 2.08 -29.75 -19.41
C TYR A 479 1.20 -31.02 -19.44
N PRO A 480 1.77 -32.24 -19.45
CA PRO A 480 1.02 -33.47 -19.68
C PRO A 480 -0.11 -33.79 -18.69
N TRP A 481 -0.14 -33.10 -17.55
CA TRP A 481 -1.11 -33.32 -16.48
C TRP A 481 -2.29 -32.36 -16.52
N VAL A 482 -2.19 -31.30 -17.31
CA VAL A 482 -3.26 -30.34 -17.52
C VAL A 482 -4.08 -30.81 -18.71
N THR A 483 -5.38 -31.03 -18.51
CA THR A 483 -6.30 -31.37 -19.60
C THR A 483 -7.31 -30.24 -19.78
N LYS A 484 -7.71 -30.02 -21.04
CA LYS A 484 -8.63 -28.93 -21.41
C LYS A 484 -9.98 -29.04 -20.70
N GLU A 485 -10.45 -30.26 -20.46
CA GLU A 485 -11.74 -30.54 -19.82
C GLU A 485 -11.77 -30.09 -18.36
N LYS A 486 -10.60 -29.93 -17.73
CA LYS A 486 -10.41 -29.50 -16.33
C LYS A 486 -10.09 -28.00 -16.20
N LEU A 487 -10.00 -27.30 -17.33
CA LEU A 487 -9.79 -25.86 -17.39
C LEU A 487 -11.10 -25.12 -17.60
N ALA A 488 -11.21 -23.95 -16.99
CA ALA A 488 -12.25 -22.97 -17.28
C ALA A 488 -11.60 -21.60 -17.47
N GLU A 489 -11.85 -20.98 -18.63
CA GLU A 489 -11.46 -19.60 -18.91
C GLU A 489 -12.51 -18.63 -18.35
N ILE A 490 -12.05 -17.67 -17.56
CA ILE A 490 -12.88 -16.64 -16.93
C ILE A 490 -12.47 -15.30 -17.50
N GLU A 491 -13.34 -14.72 -18.31
CA GLU A 491 -13.15 -13.40 -18.91
C GLU A 491 -13.52 -12.31 -17.89
N ILE A 492 -12.57 -11.40 -17.66
CA ILE A 492 -12.73 -10.17 -16.87
C ILE A 492 -12.77 -9.03 -17.86
N THR A 493 -13.95 -8.45 -18.04
CA THR A 493 -14.14 -7.27 -18.86
C THR A 493 -14.21 -6.04 -17.97
N VAL A 494 -13.34 -5.08 -18.22
CA VAL A 494 -13.33 -3.75 -17.61
C VAL A 494 -13.90 -2.76 -18.62
N VAL A 495 -15.03 -2.14 -18.28
CA VAL A 495 -15.69 -1.12 -19.10
C VAL A 495 -15.61 0.21 -18.38
N ASN A 496 -15.17 1.26 -19.06
CA ASN A 496 -15.28 2.63 -18.56
C ASN A 496 -16.34 3.45 -19.32
N SER A 497 -16.64 4.65 -18.86
CA SER A 497 -17.64 5.55 -19.48
C SER A 497 -17.26 6.04 -20.88
N GLU A 498 -15.99 5.96 -21.27
CA GLU A 498 -15.56 6.22 -22.64
C GLU A 498 -15.82 5.04 -23.59
N TYR A 499 -16.51 3.99 -23.11
CA TYR A 499 -16.74 2.73 -23.82
C TYR A 499 -15.45 2.01 -24.26
N SER A 500 -14.30 2.37 -23.68
CA SER A 500 -13.11 1.57 -23.85
C SER A 500 -13.30 0.27 -23.06
N GLN A 501 -13.14 -0.85 -23.76
CA GLN A 501 -13.32 -2.17 -23.21
C GLN A 501 -11.96 -2.85 -23.16
N HIS A 502 -11.49 -3.13 -21.94
CA HIS A 502 -10.30 -3.93 -21.74
C HIS A 502 -10.69 -5.32 -21.27
N LYS A 503 -10.10 -6.36 -21.87
CA LYS A 503 -10.38 -7.75 -21.55
C LYS A 503 -9.11 -8.41 -21.05
N ARG A 504 -9.25 -9.13 -19.94
CA ARG A 504 -8.25 -10.04 -19.39
C ARG A 504 -8.91 -11.38 -19.13
N SER A 505 -8.14 -12.45 -19.11
CA SER A 505 -8.62 -13.77 -18.73
C SER A 505 -7.81 -14.27 -17.54
N ILE A 506 -8.49 -14.91 -16.59
CA ILE A 506 -7.86 -15.80 -15.62
C ILE A 506 -8.29 -17.23 -15.92
N TRP A 507 -7.45 -18.19 -15.58
CA TRP A 507 -7.76 -19.60 -15.76
C TRP A 507 -7.95 -20.29 -14.43
N PHE A 508 -9.01 -21.09 -14.35
CA PHE A 508 -9.25 -21.99 -13.25
C PHE A 508 -8.96 -23.43 -13.67
N TYR A 509 -8.17 -24.15 -12.89
CA TYR A 509 -7.94 -25.59 -13.05
C TYR A 509 -8.42 -26.33 -11.80
N GLY A 510 -9.16 -27.43 -12.00
CA GLY A 510 -9.56 -28.29 -10.89
C GLY A 510 -10.10 -29.64 -11.38
N ASN A 511 -9.90 -30.69 -10.57
CA ASN A 511 -10.43 -32.03 -10.85
C ASN A 511 -11.86 -32.22 -10.34
N ASP A 512 -12.33 -31.39 -9.40
CA ASP A 512 -13.68 -31.46 -8.85
C ASP A 512 -14.70 -30.91 -9.87
N GLU A 513 -15.44 -31.83 -10.52
CA GLU A 513 -16.45 -31.48 -11.53
C GLU A 513 -17.54 -30.54 -10.99
N ARG A 514 -17.89 -30.63 -9.70
CA ARG A 514 -18.90 -29.75 -9.10
C ARG A 514 -18.40 -28.32 -9.04
N LEU A 515 -17.16 -28.12 -8.59
CA LEU A 515 -16.51 -26.80 -8.55
C LEU A 515 -16.28 -26.27 -9.96
N LEU A 516 -15.80 -27.10 -10.88
CA LEU A 516 -15.56 -26.70 -12.26
C LEU A 516 -16.85 -26.28 -12.96
N LYS A 517 -17.94 -27.04 -12.79
CA LYS A 517 -19.27 -26.65 -13.30
C LYS A 517 -19.74 -25.32 -12.70
N LYS A 518 -19.47 -25.08 -11.42
CA LYS A 518 -19.84 -23.82 -10.77
C LYS A 518 -19.07 -22.63 -11.38
N VAL A 519 -17.74 -22.75 -11.50
CA VAL A 519 -16.90 -21.74 -12.13
C VAL A 519 -17.34 -21.49 -13.57
N ARG A 520 -17.60 -22.55 -14.35
CA ARG A 520 -18.07 -22.46 -15.75
C ARG A 520 -19.43 -21.77 -15.93
N ASN A 521 -20.24 -21.69 -14.88
CA ASN A 521 -21.53 -21.00 -14.92
C ASN A 521 -21.50 -19.63 -14.22
N MET A 522 -20.33 -19.16 -13.79
CA MET A 522 -20.24 -17.93 -13.03
C MET A 522 -20.52 -16.69 -13.90
N ALA A 523 -21.21 -15.72 -13.31
CA ALA A 523 -21.35 -14.38 -13.84
C ALA A 523 -21.45 -13.41 -12.67
N ALA A 524 -20.68 -12.33 -12.71
CA ALA A 524 -20.72 -11.27 -11.72
C ALA A 524 -20.51 -9.91 -12.39
N GLU A 525 -21.06 -8.87 -11.75
CA GLU A 525 -20.88 -7.49 -12.16
C GLU A 525 -20.61 -6.64 -10.91
N LYS A 526 -19.59 -5.80 -10.99
CA LYS A 526 -19.23 -4.84 -9.94
C LYS A 526 -19.04 -3.47 -10.55
N LYS A 527 -19.87 -2.52 -10.12
CA LYS A 527 -19.67 -1.11 -10.41
C LYS A 527 -18.71 -0.51 -9.38
N LEU A 528 -17.73 0.23 -9.88
CA LEU A 528 -16.75 1.01 -9.14
C LEU A 528 -17.10 2.49 -9.37
N GLU A 529 -17.58 3.16 -8.33
CA GLU A 529 -18.29 4.44 -8.46
C GLU A 529 -17.36 5.62 -8.74
N ASN A 530 -16.21 5.67 -8.06
CA ASN A 530 -15.27 6.79 -8.16
C ASN A 530 -14.36 6.69 -9.40
N SER A 531 -14.11 5.47 -9.87
CA SER A 531 -13.30 5.18 -11.06
C SER A 531 -14.12 5.15 -12.36
N ASP A 532 -15.45 5.15 -12.26
CA ASP A 532 -16.35 5.03 -13.41
C ASP A 532 -16.07 3.77 -14.24
N ILE A 533 -15.78 2.68 -13.52
CA ILE A 533 -15.44 1.38 -14.07
C ILE A 533 -16.55 0.39 -13.71
N THR A 534 -16.96 -0.43 -14.68
CA THR A 534 -17.77 -1.62 -14.44
C THR A 534 -16.95 -2.85 -14.78
N ILE A 535 -16.78 -3.73 -13.80
CA ILE A 535 -16.10 -5.01 -13.97
C ILE A 535 -17.16 -6.07 -14.17
N MET A 536 -17.06 -6.80 -15.28
CA MET A 536 -17.86 -8.00 -15.54
C MET A 536 -16.95 -9.21 -15.50
N ILE A 537 -17.31 -10.21 -14.69
CA ILE A 537 -16.60 -11.48 -14.59
C ILE A 537 -17.52 -12.56 -15.15
N LYS A 538 -17.12 -13.26 -16.22
CA LYS A 538 -17.94 -14.29 -16.86
C LYS A 538 -17.08 -15.44 -17.34
N ALA A 539 -17.49 -16.67 -17.07
CA ALA A 539 -16.87 -17.82 -17.73
C ALA A 539 -17.18 -17.79 -19.24
N LYS A 540 -16.17 -18.01 -20.08
CA LYS A 540 -16.30 -17.94 -21.54
C LYS A 540 -17.30 -18.96 -22.10
N GLU A 541 -17.29 -20.16 -21.54
CA GLU A 541 -18.26 -21.21 -21.88
C GLU A 541 -19.71 -20.81 -21.55
N ALA A 542 -19.94 -20.00 -20.50
CA ALA A 542 -21.27 -19.45 -20.23
C ALA A 542 -21.71 -18.42 -21.27
N VAL A 543 -20.76 -17.67 -21.85
CA VAL A 543 -21.02 -16.74 -22.95
C VAL A 543 -21.40 -17.51 -24.21
N GLU A 544 -20.61 -18.54 -24.57
CA GLU A 544 -20.89 -19.40 -25.73
C GLU A 544 -22.25 -20.11 -25.59
N LYS A 545 -22.53 -20.68 -24.42
CA LYS A 545 -23.81 -21.33 -24.12
C LYS A 545 -24.99 -20.38 -24.26
N ARG A 546 -24.92 -19.17 -23.69
CA ARG A 546 -25.99 -18.17 -23.83
C ARG A 546 -26.16 -17.71 -25.29
N MET A 547 -25.07 -17.59 -26.04
CA MET A 547 -25.13 -17.23 -27.45
C MET A 547 -25.82 -18.34 -28.26
N LEU A 548 -25.54 -19.61 -27.96
CA LEU A 548 -26.19 -20.77 -28.55
C LEU A 548 -27.68 -20.86 -28.15
N GLU A 549 -28.02 -20.66 -26.88
CA GLU A 549 -29.41 -20.62 -26.40
C GLU A 549 -30.22 -19.46 -27.02
N GLY A 550 -29.60 -18.29 -27.19
CA GLY A 550 -30.20 -17.15 -27.89
C GLY A 550 -30.44 -17.45 -29.37
N LYS A 551 -29.47 -18.06 -30.05
CA LYS A 551 -29.64 -18.55 -31.43
C LYS A 551 -30.75 -19.61 -31.53
N LEU A 552 -30.83 -20.53 -30.57
CA LEU A 552 -31.86 -21.57 -30.54
C LEU A 552 -33.26 -20.97 -30.35
N LYS A 553 -33.43 -20.02 -29.42
CA LYS A 553 -34.71 -19.30 -29.22
C LYS A 553 -35.12 -18.48 -30.44
N ALA A 554 -34.16 -17.84 -31.11
CA ALA A 554 -34.43 -17.14 -32.37
C ALA A 554 -34.89 -18.13 -33.46
N LEU A 555 -34.26 -19.30 -33.53
CA LEU A 555 -34.64 -20.39 -34.44
C LEU A 555 -36.07 -20.90 -34.14
N GLU A 556 -36.39 -21.15 -32.88
CA GLU A 556 -37.72 -21.58 -32.43
C GLU A 556 -38.80 -20.53 -32.74
N PHE A 557 -38.48 -19.24 -32.61
CA PHE A 557 -39.38 -18.14 -32.95
C PHE A 557 -39.66 -18.07 -34.45
N VAL A 558 -38.65 -18.27 -35.30
CA VAL A 558 -38.79 -18.31 -36.76
C VAL A 558 -39.60 -19.54 -37.20
N ILE A 559 -39.33 -20.71 -36.63
CA ILE A 559 -40.06 -21.96 -36.93
C ILE A 559 -41.55 -21.84 -36.56
N ARG A 560 -41.90 -21.11 -35.49
CA ARG A 560 -43.30 -20.89 -35.09
C ARG A 560 -44.07 -19.93 -36.02
N ARG A 561 -43.40 -19.18 -36.89
CA ARG A 561 -44.05 -18.19 -37.77
C ARG A 561 -44.37 -18.69 -39.18
N ASP A 562 -44.02 -19.93 -39.52
CA ASP A 562 -44.37 -20.58 -40.79
C ASP A 562 -44.08 -19.72 -42.05
N GLU A 563 -43.00 -18.93 -42.00
CA GLU A 563 -42.48 -18.22 -43.18
C GLU A 563 -41.42 -19.11 -43.84
N SER A 564 -41.83 -19.87 -44.85
CA SER A 564 -41.04 -20.95 -45.47
C SER A 564 -39.70 -20.49 -46.06
N GLU A 565 -39.59 -19.20 -46.42
CA GLU A 565 -38.40 -18.62 -47.04
C GLU A 565 -37.33 -18.23 -46.00
N ILE A 566 -37.74 -17.63 -44.87
CA ILE A 566 -36.84 -17.26 -43.77
C ILE A 566 -36.36 -18.52 -43.04
N THR A 567 -37.23 -19.52 -42.90
CA THR A 567 -36.89 -20.80 -42.25
C THR A 567 -35.77 -21.53 -43.01
N SER A 568 -35.76 -21.45 -44.35
CA SER A 568 -34.71 -22.05 -45.19
C SER A 568 -33.37 -21.30 -45.10
N GLN A 569 -33.38 -19.97 -45.06
CA GLN A 569 -32.16 -19.17 -44.84
C GLN A 569 -31.56 -19.39 -43.45
N VAL A 570 -32.40 -19.49 -42.42
CA VAL A 570 -31.96 -19.72 -41.04
C VAL A 570 -31.41 -21.14 -40.85
N LEU A 571 -32.00 -22.16 -41.49
CA LEU A 571 -31.46 -23.53 -41.51
C LEU A 571 -30.11 -23.61 -42.26
N SER A 572 -29.95 -22.85 -43.35
CA SER A 572 -28.68 -22.75 -44.07
C SER A 572 -27.58 -22.13 -43.21
N GLN A 573 -27.88 -21.02 -42.50
CA GLN A 573 -26.94 -20.39 -41.57
C GLN A 573 -26.64 -21.28 -40.36
N ALA A 574 -27.63 -21.98 -39.80
CA ALA A 574 -27.41 -22.91 -38.70
C ALA A 574 -26.52 -24.10 -39.10
N SER A 575 -26.75 -24.68 -40.28
CA SER A 575 -25.86 -25.71 -40.85
C SER A 575 -24.45 -25.19 -41.11
N SER A 576 -24.30 -23.95 -41.60
CA SER A 576 -22.98 -23.32 -41.78
C SER A 576 -22.24 -23.14 -40.45
N VAL A 577 -22.93 -22.75 -39.38
CA VAL A 577 -22.34 -22.61 -38.04
C VAL A 577 -21.96 -23.98 -37.46
N ILE A 578 -22.78 -25.01 -37.67
CA ILE A 578 -22.49 -26.39 -37.23
C ILE A 578 -21.29 -26.96 -38.01
N GLU A 579 -21.21 -26.72 -39.31
CA GLU A 579 -20.07 -27.10 -40.15
C GLU A 579 -18.79 -26.33 -39.75
N GLN A 580 -18.88 -25.03 -39.43
CA GLN A 580 -17.77 -24.27 -38.87
C GLN A 580 -17.30 -24.83 -37.52
N TYR A 581 -18.23 -25.26 -36.66
CA TYR A 581 -17.90 -25.85 -35.38
C TYR A 581 -17.23 -27.22 -35.53
N LYS A 582 -17.69 -28.05 -36.48
CA LYS A 582 -17.04 -29.32 -36.84
C LYS A 582 -15.67 -29.10 -37.49
N ALA A 583 -15.54 -28.11 -38.36
CA ALA A 583 -14.28 -27.76 -39.01
C ALA A 583 -13.25 -27.23 -37.99
N ASN A 584 -13.66 -26.38 -37.05
CA ASN A 584 -12.80 -25.92 -35.96
C ASN A 584 -12.41 -27.06 -35.01
N LYS A 585 -13.32 -28.00 -34.74
CA LYS A 585 -13.01 -29.21 -33.97
C LYS A 585 -11.96 -30.09 -34.67
N HIS A 586 -12.12 -30.33 -35.97
CA HIS A 586 -11.16 -31.11 -36.76
C HIS A 586 -9.83 -30.38 -37.02
N PHE A 587 -9.83 -29.05 -37.11
CA PHE A 587 -8.62 -28.25 -37.25
C PHE A 587 -7.76 -28.30 -35.97
N VAL A 588 -8.41 -28.22 -34.80
CA VAL A 588 -7.75 -28.41 -33.50
C VAL A 588 -7.25 -29.84 -33.31
N GLU A 589 -7.98 -30.84 -33.80
CA GLU A 589 -7.55 -32.25 -33.76
C GLU A 589 -6.36 -32.53 -34.70
N ARG A 590 -6.25 -31.87 -35.86
CA ARG A 590 -5.13 -32.07 -36.82
C ARG A 590 -3.84 -31.38 -36.45
N ILE A 591 -3.87 -30.28 -35.69
CA ILE A 591 -2.64 -29.64 -35.18
C ILE A 591 -2.03 -30.47 -34.02
N MET A 592 -2.77 -31.45 -33.49
CA MET A 592 -2.35 -32.31 -32.38
C MET A 592 -1.93 -33.73 -32.81
N GLU A 593 -1.52 -33.95 -34.07
CA GLU A 593 -0.74 -35.15 -34.39
C GLU A 593 0.72 -34.98 -33.93
N PRO A 594 1.26 -35.88 -33.08
CA PRO A 594 2.56 -35.69 -32.43
C PRO A 594 3.81 -35.78 -33.34
N GLU A 595 3.67 -36.02 -34.65
CA GLU A 595 4.78 -36.55 -35.44
C GLU A 595 5.61 -35.53 -36.24
N GLU A 596 5.24 -34.24 -36.30
CA GLU A 596 5.97 -33.27 -37.16
C GLU A 596 6.63 -32.07 -36.43
N VAL A 597 6.73 -32.06 -35.09
CA VAL A 597 7.43 -30.98 -34.34
C VAL A 597 8.53 -31.51 -33.42
N LEU A 598 9.35 -32.44 -33.91
CA LEU A 598 10.68 -32.72 -33.38
C LEU A 598 11.61 -33.00 -34.58
N PRO A 599 12.40 -32.00 -34.99
CA PRO A 599 13.79 -32.01 -34.52
C PRO A 599 14.33 -30.59 -34.29
N HIS A 600 14.52 -30.21 -33.02
CA HIS A 600 15.57 -29.30 -32.50
C HIS A 600 15.27 -28.96 -31.02
N ILE A 601 15.40 -29.95 -30.14
CA ILE A 601 15.82 -29.79 -28.74
C ILE A 601 16.85 -30.88 -28.47
#